data_AF-A0A829ZQG4-F1
#
_entry.id   AF-A0A829ZQG4-F1
#
_cell.length_a   1.000
_cell.length_b   1.000
_cell.length_c   1.000
_cell.angle_alpha   90.00
_cell.angle_beta   90.00
_cell.angle_gamma   90.00
#
_symmetry.space_group_name_H-M   'P 1'
#
loop_
_entity.id
_entity.type
_entity.pdbx_description
1 polymer ?
#
loop_
_entity_poly.entity_id
_entity_poly.type
_entity_poly.pdbx_seq_one_letter_code
_entity_poly.pdbx_strand_id
1 'polypeptide(L)'
;MWIMVPDKHVLAMAAVRVVSSLIELTAAILMLKLNRVEEALKINATLALVGPTVMLTVMALGLWGLAGKISLAKMLIIILGVGLIFYGVRR
;
A
#
# COMPACT_ATOMS: atom_id res chain seq x y z
N MET A 1 -6.91 0.14 29.27
CA MET A 1 -6.49 -0.19 27.90
C MET A 1 -7.45 -1.25 27.37
N TRP A 2 -8.52 -0.84 26.69
CA TRP A 2 -9.49 -1.79 26.15
C TRP A 2 -8.85 -2.53 24.97
N ILE A 3 -8.79 -3.86 25.05
CA ILE A 3 -8.41 -4.71 23.93
C ILE A 3 -9.59 -4.65 22.94
N MET A 4 -9.53 -3.69 22.01
CA MET A 4 -10.48 -3.61 20.92
C MET A 4 -10.18 -4.75 19.95
N VAL A 5 -11.11 -5.69 19.80
CA VAL A 5 -11.05 -6.68 18.71
C VAL A 5 -11.07 -5.89 17.39
N PRO A 6 -10.00 -5.95 16.56
CA PRO A 6 -9.95 -5.16 15.35
C PRO A 6 -11.05 -5.57 14.37
N ASP A 7 -11.64 -4.60 13.68
CA ASP A 7 -12.49 -4.89 12.52
C ASP A 7 -11.69 -5.73 11.51
N LYS A 8 -12.34 -6.75 10.92
CA LYS A 8 -11.69 -7.70 10.00
C LYS A 8 -11.03 -7.02 8.79
N HIS A 9 -11.60 -5.92 8.29
CA HIS A 9 -11.02 -5.16 7.18
C HIS A 9 -9.82 -4.35 7.65
N VAL A 10 -9.87 -3.79 8.86
CA VAL A 10 -8.72 -3.12 9.48
C VAL A 10 -7.57 -4.10 9.71
N LEU A 11 -7.86 -5.30 10.21
CA LEU A 11 -6.87 -6.35 10.39
C LEU A 11 -6.21 -6.74 9.05
N ALA A 12 -7.01 -6.90 8.00
CA ALA A 12 -6.49 -7.17 6.66
C ALA A 12 -5.62 -6.02 6.12
N MET A 13 -6.06 -4.77 6.26
CA MET A 13 -5.28 -3.58 5.87
C MET A 13 -3.95 -3.48 6.63
N ALA A 14 -3.96 -3.79 7.93
CA ALA A 14 -2.77 -3.79 8.77
C ALA A 14 -1.82 -4.93 8.35
N ALA A 15 -2.34 -6.14 8.12
CA ALA A 15 -1.54 -7.28 7.68
C ALA A 15 -0.82 -7.00 6.35
N VAL A 16 -1.52 -6.42 5.36
CA VAL A 16 -0.91 -6.03 4.08
C VAL A 16 0.22 -5.01 4.28
N ARG A 17 0.06 -4.04 5.18
CA ARG A 17 1.13 -3.09 5.53
C ARG A 17 2.31 -3.76 6.21
N VAL A 18 2.07 -4.66 7.16
CA VAL A 18 3.15 -5.40 7.83
C VAL A 18 3.98 -6.17 6.81
N VAL A 19 3.33 -6.88 5.88
CA VAL A 19 4.02 -7.59 4.79
C VAL A 19 4.83 -6.62 3.93
N SER A 20 4.24 -5.50 3.50
CA SER A 20 4.94 -4.47 2.72
C SER A 20 6.18 -3.93 3.46
N SER A 21 6.06 -3.64 4.75
CA SER A 21 7.17 -3.13 5.56
C SER A 21 8.29 -4.15 5.70
N LEU A 22 7.98 -5.44 5.75
CA LEU A 22 8.99 -6.50 5.76
C LEU A 22 9.73 -6.60 4.42
N ILE A 23 9.04 -6.37 3.30
CA ILE A 23 9.67 -6.31 1.97
C ILE A 23 10.63 -5.12 1.89
N GLU A 24 10.19 -3.93 2.30
CA GLU A 24 11.02 -2.71 2.38
C GLU A 24 12.25 -2.91 3.27
N LEU A 25 12.05 -3.50 4.47
CA LEU A 25 13.15 -3.78 5.39
C LEU A 25 14.15 -4.76 4.80
N THR A 26 13.66 -5.82 4.14
CA THR A 26 14.51 -6.82 3.48
C THR A 26 15.33 -6.18 2.36
N ALA A 27 14.69 -5.34 1.54
CA ALA A 27 15.35 -4.59 0.49
C ALA A 27 16.44 -3.66 1.05
N ALA A 28 16.16 -2.92 2.12
CA ALA A 28 17.14 -2.07 2.80
C ALA A 28 18.35 -2.88 3.31
N ILE A 29 18.11 -4.05 3.93
CA ILE A 29 19.18 -4.95 4.38
C ILE A 29 20.02 -5.45 3.19
N LEU A 30 19.39 -5.80 2.07
CA LEU A 30 20.09 -6.21 0.85
C LEU A 30 20.94 -5.09 0.26
N MET A 31 20.44 -3.84 0.24
CA MET A 31 21.21 -2.68 -0.20
C MET A 31 22.48 -2.50 0.65
N LEU A 32 22.34 -2.58 1.98
CA LEU A 32 23.48 -2.48 2.90
C LEU A 32 24.46 -3.64 2.72
N LYS A 33 23.96 -4.87 2.49
CA LYS A 33 24.80 -6.06 2.28
C LYS A 33 25.59 -6.01 0.97
N LEU A 34 24.97 -5.54 -0.12
CA LEU A 34 25.61 -5.42 -1.43
C LEU A 34 26.55 -4.21 -1.51
N ASN A 35 26.28 -3.17 -0.72
CA ASN A 35 27.10 -1.98 -0.53
C ASN A 35 27.58 -1.33 -1.85
N ARG A 36 26.72 -1.36 -2.87
CA ARG A 36 26.97 -0.76 -4.19
C ARG A 36 25.74 0.02 -4.61
N VAL A 37 25.94 1.28 -5.00
CA VAL A 37 24.85 2.19 -5.41
C VAL A 37 24.06 1.62 -6.59
N GLU A 38 24.75 1.01 -7.56
CA GLU A 38 24.11 0.40 -8.73
C GLU A 38 23.13 -0.74 -8.34
N GLU A 39 23.52 -1.59 -7.40
CA GLU A 39 22.65 -2.67 -6.90
C GLU A 39 21.48 -2.11 -6.09
N ALA A 40 21.72 -1.06 -5.30
CA ALA A 40 20.65 -0.36 -4.58
C ALA A 40 19.61 0.27 -5.52
N LEU A 41 20.05 0.83 -6.65
CA LEU A 41 19.16 1.35 -7.69
C LEU A 41 18.32 0.24 -8.32
N LYS A 42 18.89 -0.94 -8.60
CA LYS A 42 18.15 -2.11 -9.11
C LYS A 42 17.07 -2.57 -8.12
N ILE A 43 17.40 -2.61 -6.83
CA ILE A 43 16.45 -2.96 -5.77
C ILE A 43 15.33 -1.91 -5.70
N ASN A 44 15.66 -0.61 -5.71
CA ASN A 44 14.67 0.48 -5.71
C ASN A 44 13.76 0.44 -6.93
N ALA A 45 14.30 0.16 -8.11
CA ALA A 45 13.49 -0.01 -9.32
C ALA A 45 12.47 -1.15 -9.18
N THR A 46 12.83 -2.22 -8.45
CA THR A 46 11.92 -3.31 -8.13
C THR A 46 10.87 -2.87 -7.09
N LEU A 47 11.27 -2.15 -6.05
CA LEU A 47 10.37 -1.62 -5.02
C LEU A 47 9.39 -0.57 -5.55
N ALA A 48 9.73 0.13 -6.64
CA ALA A 48 8.87 1.13 -7.26
C ALA A 48 7.49 0.57 -7.68
N LEU A 49 7.38 -0.76 -7.88
CA LEU A 49 6.11 -1.44 -8.15
C LEU A 49 5.37 -1.88 -6.87
N VAL A 50 6.10 -2.14 -5.79
CA VAL A 50 5.54 -2.65 -4.53
C VAL A 50 4.66 -1.60 -3.86
N GLY A 51 5.15 -0.37 -3.71
CA GLY A 51 4.42 0.72 -3.07
C GLY A 51 3.03 0.98 -3.70
N PRO A 52 2.93 1.20 -5.02
CA PRO A 52 1.64 1.36 -5.70
C PRO A 52 0.71 0.16 -5.57
N THR A 53 1.25 -1.07 -5.64
CA THR A 53 0.45 -2.31 -5.52
C THR A 53 -0.15 -2.46 -4.12
N VAL A 54 0.65 -2.20 -3.08
CA VAL A 54 0.22 -2.22 -1.68
C VAL A 54 -0.85 -1.16 -1.42
N MET A 55 -0.63 0.06 -1.94
CA MET A 55 -1.60 1.15 -1.82
C MET A 55 -2.95 0.78 -2.44
N LEU A 56 -2.96 0.25 -3.67
CA LEU A 56 -4.19 -0.20 -4.33
C LEU A 56 -4.91 -1.28 -3.54
N THR A 57 -4.17 -2.27 -3.05
CA THR A 57 -4.73 -3.40 -2.28
C THR A 57 -5.38 -2.92 -0.99
N VAL A 58 -4.70 -2.07 -0.23
CA VAL A 58 -5.23 -1.50 1.02
C VAL A 58 -6.44 -0.61 0.75
N MET A 59 -6.40 0.23 -0.29
CA MET A 59 -7.53 1.10 -0.65
C MET A 59 -8.77 0.27 -1.04
N ALA A 60 -8.58 -0.82 -1.79
CA ALA A 60 -9.66 -1.74 -2.13
C ALA A 60 -10.27 -2.39 -0.89
N LEU A 61 -9.44 -2.86 0.06
CA LEU A 61 -9.90 -3.42 1.34
C LEU A 61 -10.68 -2.38 2.17
N GLY A 62 -10.20 -1.13 2.20
CA GLY A 62 -10.88 -0.04 2.89
C GLY A 62 -12.25 0.29 2.28
N LEU A 63 -12.32 0.38 0.95
CA LEU A 63 -13.59 0.60 0.23
C LEU A 63 -14.56 -0.56 0.42
N TRP A 64 -14.07 -1.81 0.44
CA TRP A 64 -14.90 -2.98 0.79
C TRP A 64 -15.45 -2.87 2.21
N GLY A 65 -14.63 -2.50 3.20
CA GLY A 65 -15.12 -2.31 4.58
C GLY A 65 -16.17 -1.20 4.74
N LEU A 66 -16.22 -0.27 3.78
CA LEU A 66 -17.21 0.82 3.68
C LEU A 66 -18.38 0.49 2.75
N ALA A 67 -18.37 -0.65 2.05
CA ALA A 67 -19.43 -1.02 1.11
C ALA A 67 -20.80 -1.07 1.81
N GLY A 68 -21.80 -0.40 1.22
CA GLY A 68 -23.13 -0.26 1.81
C GLY A 68 -23.23 0.71 2.99
N LYS A 69 -22.11 1.23 3.53
CA LYS A 69 -22.08 2.22 4.62
C LYS A 69 -21.92 3.67 4.12
N ILE A 70 -21.44 3.84 2.88
CA ILE A 70 -21.27 5.15 2.23
C ILE A 70 -22.06 5.20 0.91
N SER A 71 -22.45 6.42 0.51
CA SER A 71 -23.16 6.60 -0.77
C SER A 71 -22.25 6.32 -1.98
N LEU A 72 -22.87 5.88 -3.08
CA LEU A 72 -22.17 5.60 -4.33
C LEU A 72 -21.38 6.84 -4.84
N ALA A 73 -21.94 8.04 -4.70
CA ALA A 73 -21.27 9.28 -5.08
C ALA A 73 -19.94 9.48 -4.32
N LYS A 74 -19.92 9.23 -3.00
CA LYS A 74 -18.67 9.32 -2.21
C LYS A 74 -17.66 8.27 -2.64
N MET A 75 -18.12 7.05 -2.94
CA MET A 75 -17.26 5.98 -3.43
C MET A 75 -16.61 6.33 -4.78
N LEU A 76 -17.38 6.88 -5.72
CA LEU A 76 -16.88 7.33 -7.02
C LEU A 76 -15.83 8.45 -6.88
N ILE A 77 -16.04 9.41 -5.96
CA ILE A 77 -15.06 10.47 -5.69
C ILE A 77 -13.74 9.88 -5.16
N ILE A 78 -13.81 8.91 -4.24
CA ILE A 78 -12.60 8.26 -3.70
C ILE A 78 -11.84 7.52 -4.82
N ILE A 79 -12.55 6.76 -5.65
CA ILE A 79 -11.96 6.03 -6.78
C ILE A 79 -11.32 7.01 -7.78
N LEU A 80 -11.99 8.13 -8.07
CA LEU A 80 -11.47 9.18 -8.93
C LEU A 80 -10.18 9.78 -8.34
N GLY A 81 -10.15 10.06 -7.04
CA GLY A 81 -8.96 10.55 -6.34
C GLY A 81 -7.77 9.59 -6.46
N VAL A 82 -8.01 8.29 -6.26
CA VAL A 82 -6.98 7.26 -6.50
C VAL A 82 -6.51 7.28 -7.96
N GLY A 83 -7.44 7.34 -8.93
CA GLY A 83 -7.10 7.43 -10.35
C GLY A 83 -6.25 8.66 -10.71
N LEU A 84 -6.52 9.81 -10.09
CA LEU A 84 -5.74 11.04 -10.28
C LEU A 84 -4.30 10.91 -9.78
N ILE A 85 -4.06 10.22 -8.65
CA ILE A 85 -2.70 9.94 -8.16
C ILE A 85 -1.91 9.19 -9.23
N PHE A 86 -2.51 8.12 -9.81
CA PHE A 86 -1.85 7.35 -10.87
C PHE A 86 -1.67 8.14 -12.16
N TYR A 87 -2.64 8.96 -12.54
CA TYR A 87 -2.52 9.85 -13.69
C TYR A 87 -1.35 10.83 -13.51
N GLY A 88 -1.18 11.38 -12.30
CA GLY A 88 -0.08 12.27 -11.95
C GLY A 88 1.29 11.57 -11.96
N VAL A 89 1.39 10.35 -11.44
CA VAL A 89 2.66 9.58 -11.44
C VAL A 89 3.10 9.15 -12.85
N ARG A 90 2.15 8.97 -13.78
CA ARG A 90 2.44 8.56 -15.17
C ARG A 90 2.91 9.72 -16.07
N ARG A 91 2.71 10.97 -15.68
CA ARG A 91 3.02 12.18 -16.46
C ARG A 91 4.32 12.82 -15.99
#